data_AF-A0AA42CJZ1-F1
#
_entry.id   AF-A0AA42CJZ1-F1
#
_cell.length_a   1.000
_cell.length_b   1.000
_cell.length_c   1.000
_cell.angle_alpha   90.00
_cell.angle_beta   90.00
_cell.angle_gamma   90.00
#
_symmetry.space_group_name_H-M   'P 1'
#
loop_
_entity.id
_entity.type
_entity.pdbx_description
1 polymer ?
#
loop_
_entity_poly.entity_id
_entity_poly.type
_entity_poly.pdbx_seq_one_letter_code
_entity_poly.pdbx_strand_id
1 'polypeptide(L)'
;MTDAGGSLAGLRELYDRELAAWLAAEDARAAAGRRNRWLVLAGGLGLAAAVLAYAWRSTGNNIPVLAAVLLGAATLLIVRVMAHRPPDAARRRMLEVLARFLGFTYARDGAAFPLAPFAILGLAGCNDKQLEDRLTGRAEGLAFDLAAGVLAERPAGAPASARPRVRLDGIVMRFTDPTPSARFRLLPHIASRTAAGTGDDTFDTVFTLEADNLATAQRRLDPATRRAMLRIAGLIEGATVSIGFDRGEVLLAFATHRRFDIGPPRPPLTQFQRFESLANQITIVFEIASLLRTAARGA
;
A
#
# COMPACT_ATOMS: atom_id res chain seq x y z
N MET A 1 18.07 -16.37 16.89
CA MET A 1 17.30 -16.59 15.65
C MET A 1 15.95 -17.10 16.08
N THR A 2 14.96 -16.21 16.09
CA THR A 2 13.57 -16.53 16.45
C THR A 2 12.88 -17.12 15.23
N ASP A 3 12.35 -18.34 15.37
CA ASP A 3 11.47 -18.97 14.39
C ASP A 3 10.33 -18.01 14.02
N ALA A 4 10.19 -17.69 12.73
CA ALA A 4 9.08 -16.88 12.24
C ALA A 4 7.70 -17.49 12.61
N GLY A 5 7.62 -18.81 12.78
CA GLY A 5 6.43 -19.52 13.28
C GLY A 5 6.10 -19.28 14.76
N GLY A 6 7.09 -18.89 15.59
CA GLY A 6 6.86 -18.45 16.97
C GLY A 6 6.40 -16.99 17.08
N SER A 7 6.50 -16.21 15.99
CA SER A 7 6.21 -14.77 16.02
C SER A 7 4.70 -14.46 16.11
N LEU A 8 3.83 -15.29 15.54
CA LEU A 8 2.39 -15.01 15.55
C LEU A 8 1.70 -15.38 16.86
N ALA A 9 2.28 -16.29 17.66
CA ALA A 9 1.72 -16.74 18.93
C ALA A 9 1.53 -15.60 19.95
N GLY A 10 2.35 -14.54 19.86
CA GLY A 10 2.26 -13.35 20.72
C GLY A 10 1.39 -12.22 20.18
N LEU A 11 0.87 -12.32 18.94
CA LEU A 11 0.11 -11.22 18.32
C LEU A 11 -1.18 -10.92 19.05
N ARG A 12 -1.87 -11.95 19.54
CA ARG A 12 -3.14 -11.77 20.26
C ARG A 12 -2.92 -11.04 21.58
N GLU A 13 -1.91 -11.45 22.34
CA GLU A 13 -1.54 -10.78 23.59
C GLU A 13 -1.10 -9.33 23.35
N LEU A 14 -0.27 -9.09 22.33
CA LEU A 14 0.14 -7.75 21.92
C LEU A 14 -1.07 -6.87 21.57
N TYR A 15 -2.02 -7.42 20.81
CA TYR A 15 -3.24 -6.73 20.44
C TYR A 15 -4.08 -6.36 21.67
N ASP A 16 -4.35 -7.33 22.54
CA ASP A 16 -5.17 -7.13 23.73
C ASP A 16 -4.53 -6.10 24.68
N ARG A 17 -3.19 -6.12 24.79
CA ARG A 17 -2.42 -5.22 25.66
C ARG A 17 -2.31 -3.78 25.12
N GLU A 18 -2.03 -3.60 23.82
CA GLU A 18 -1.62 -2.30 23.27
C GLU A 18 -2.66 -1.63 22.37
N LEU A 19 -3.56 -2.40 21.77
CA LEU A 19 -4.45 -1.91 20.71
C LEU A 19 -5.93 -2.01 21.06
N ALA A 20 -6.37 -3.09 21.71
CA ALA A 20 -7.80 -3.36 21.91
C ALA A 20 -8.54 -2.19 22.58
N ALA A 21 -8.03 -1.70 23.70
CA ALA A 21 -8.64 -0.57 24.43
C ALA A 21 -8.62 0.74 23.62
N TRP A 22 -7.52 1.01 22.91
CA TRP A 22 -7.39 2.22 22.09
C TRP A 22 -8.32 2.19 20.87
N LEU A 23 -8.40 1.04 20.19
CA LEU A 23 -9.31 0.83 19.06
C LEU A 23 -10.78 0.90 19.49
N ALA A 24 -11.12 0.37 20.66
CA ALA A 24 -12.46 0.50 21.23
C ALA A 24 -12.83 1.96 21.48
N ALA A 25 -11.91 2.76 22.02
CA ALA A 25 -12.11 4.20 22.20
C ALA A 25 -12.27 4.93 20.86
N GLU A 26 -11.50 4.57 19.84
CA GLU A 26 -11.60 5.17 18.51
C GLU A 26 -12.90 4.79 17.79
N ASP A 27 -13.35 3.53 17.91
CA ASP A 27 -14.64 3.07 17.42
C ASP A 27 -15.80 3.82 18.12
N ALA A 28 -15.69 4.06 19.43
CA ALA A 28 -16.67 4.84 20.19
C ALA A 28 -16.72 6.31 19.72
N ARG A 29 -15.57 6.96 19.50
CA ARG A 29 -15.50 8.32 18.92
C ARG A 29 -16.11 8.35 17.51
N ALA A 30 -15.81 7.36 16.68
CA ALA A 30 -16.36 7.24 15.34
C ALA A 30 -17.89 7.03 15.38
N ALA A 31 -18.40 6.23 16.31
CA ALA A 31 -19.83 6.02 16.51
C ALA A 31 -20.55 7.29 16.99
N ALA A 32 -19.98 8.00 17.97
CA ALA A 32 -20.49 9.29 18.42
C ALA A 32 -20.49 10.32 17.28
N GLY A 33 -19.42 10.37 16.49
CA GLY A 33 -19.34 11.20 15.29
C GLY A 33 -20.44 10.87 14.27
N ARG A 34 -20.70 9.58 14.00
CA ARG A 34 -21.82 9.15 13.13
C ARG A 34 -23.17 9.59 13.67
N ARG A 35 -23.42 9.45 14.98
CA ARG A 35 -24.66 9.90 15.62
C ARG A 35 -24.82 11.41 15.50
N ASN A 36 -23.77 12.17 15.79
CA ASN A 36 -23.80 13.63 15.67
C ASN A 36 -24.01 14.07 14.22
N ARG A 37 -23.40 13.39 13.24
CA ARG A 37 -23.67 13.66 11.81
C ARG A 37 -25.14 13.45 11.45
N TRP A 38 -25.76 12.37 11.93
CA TRP A 38 -27.19 12.14 11.71
C TRP A 38 -28.07 13.21 12.35
N LEU A 39 -27.74 13.66 13.55
CA LEU A 39 -28.45 14.75 14.22
C LEU A 39 -28.28 16.08 13.47
N VAL A 40 -27.08 16.41 13.00
CA VAL A 40 -26.81 17.62 12.21
C VAL A 40 -27.51 17.56 10.86
N LEU A 41 -27.50 16.41 10.18
CA LEU A 41 -28.23 16.21 8.93
C LEU A 41 -29.73 16.35 9.12
N ALA A 42 -30.30 15.65 10.10
CA ALA A 42 -31.74 15.69 10.38
C ALA A 42 -32.18 17.10 10.80
N GLY A 43 -31.42 17.76 11.68
CA GLY A 43 -31.69 19.12 12.13
C GLY A 43 -31.57 20.14 11.00
N GLY A 44 -30.49 20.10 10.21
CA GLY A 44 -30.26 21.04 9.12
C GLY A 44 -31.24 20.86 7.95
N LEU A 45 -31.54 19.62 7.56
CA LEU A 45 -32.57 19.33 6.55
C LEU A 45 -33.98 19.71 7.05
N GLY A 46 -34.28 19.43 8.33
CA GLY A 46 -35.54 19.84 8.94
C GLY A 46 -35.71 21.37 8.94
N LEU A 47 -34.66 22.10 9.29
CA LEU A 47 -34.66 23.56 9.27
C LEU A 47 -34.80 24.10 7.84
N ALA A 48 -34.07 23.55 6.88
CA ALA A 48 -34.18 23.93 5.47
C ALA A 48 -35.60 23.68 4.92
N ALA A 49 -36.21 22.54 5.23
CA ALA A 49 -37.58 22.23 4.84
C ALA A 49 -38.60 23.19 5.48
N ALA A 50 -38.41 23.57 6.75
CA ALA A 50 -39.26 24.55 7.43
C ALA A 50 -39.18 25.95 6.79
N VAL A 51 -37.96 26.41 6.45
CA VAL A 51 -37.76 27.69 5.74
C VAL A 51 -38.42 27.65 4.37
N LEU A 52 -38.31 26.53 3.65
CA LEU A 52 -38.90 26.37 2.32
C LEU A 52 -40.44 26.33 2.36
N ALA A 53 -41.02 25.65 3.36
CA ALA A 53 -42.46 25.63 3.59
C ALA A 53 -43.01 27.02 3.98
N TYR A 54 -42.25 27.79 4.77
CA TYR A 54 -42.58 29.18 5.07
C TYR A 54 -42.52 30.07 3.82
N ALA A 55 -41.44 29.96 3.04
CA ALA A 55 -41.26 30.69 1.79
C ALA A 55 -42.41 30.46 0.81
N TRP A 56 -42.90 29.22 0.71
CA TRP A 56 -43.99 28.86 -0.19
C TRP A 56 -45.33 29.48 0.20
N ARG A 57 -45.54 29.78 1.49
CA ARG A 57 -46.73 30.49 1.98
C ARG A 57 -46.62 32.01 1.85
N SER A 58 -45.41 32.56 1.85
CA SER A 58 -45.19 33.99 1.66
C SER A 58 -45.15 34.34 0.16
N THR A 59 -46.29 34.76 -0.39
CA THR A 59 -46.38 35.22 -1.78
C THR A 59 -45.58 36.52 -1.97
N GLY A 60 -44.42 36.43 -2.64
CA GLY A 60 -43.78 37.60 -3.28
C GLY A 60 -42.30 37.86 -3.02
N ASN A 61 -41.58 37.04 -2.24
CA ASN A 61 -40.14 37.27 -1.99
C ASN A 61 -39.29 36.00 -2.15
N ASN A 62 -38.21 36.08 -2.93
CA ASN A 62 -37.29 34.97 -3.21
C ASN A 62 -36.17 34.81 -2.17
N ILE A 63 -35.95 35.81 -1.30
CA ILE A 63 -34.95 35.78 -0.23
C ILE A 63 -35.02 34.51 0.66
N PRO A 64 -36.20 34.04 1.12
CA PRO A 64 -36.27 32.85 1.98
C PRO A 64 -35.89 31.55 1.25
N VAL A 65 -36.09 31.47 -0.08
CA VAL A 65 -35.62 30.32 -0.88
C VAL A 65 -34.10 30.30 -0.93
N LEU A 66 -33.45 31.44 -1.18
CA LEU A 66 -31.99 31.55 -1.17
C LEU A 66 -31.41 31.18 0.20
N ALA A 67 -32.04 31.65 1.29
CA ALA A 67 -31.64 31.30 2.64
C ALA A 67 -31.72 29.79 2.92
N ALA A 68 -32.80 29.12 2.48
CA ALA A 68 -32.94 27.67 2.61
C ALA A 68 -31.84 26.91 1.86
N VAL A 69 -31.51 27.34 0.63
CA VAL A 69 -30.45 26.72 -0.19
C VAL A 69 -29.08 26.89 0.47
N LEU A 70 -28.75 28.10 0.92
CA LEU A 70 -27.47 28.37 1.59
C LEU A 70 -27.33 27.57 2.89
N LEU A 71 -28.42 27.44 3.66
CA LEU A 71 -28.42 26.69 4.91
C LEU A 71 -28.31 25.18 4.69
N GLY A 72 -28.96 24.67 3.65
CA GLY A 72 -28.78 23.29 3.18
C GLY A 72 -27.34 23.01 2.73
N ALA A 73 -26.75 23.91 1.93
CA ALA A 73 -25.38 23.79 1.48
C ALA A 73 -24.36 23.84 2.63
N ALA A 74 -24.56 24.75 3.60
CA ALA A 74 -23.73 24.84 4.80
C ALA A 74 -23.82 23.58 5.65
N THR A 75 -25.01 23.01 5.82
CA THR A 75 -25.22 21.74 6.54
C THR A 75 -24.45 20.60 5.87
N LEU A 76 -24.52 20.48 4.54
CA LEU A 76 -23.77 19.46 3.78
C LEU A 76 -22.25 19.66 3.90
N LEU A 77 -21.78 20.91 3.89
CA LEU A 77 -20.36 21.23 4.09
C LEU A 77 -19.89 20.80 5.49
N ILE A 78 -20.65 21.13 6.55
CA ILE A 78 -20.33 20.74 7.93
C ILE A 78 -20.28 19.22 8.05
N VAL A 79 -21.26 18.51 7.51
CA VAL A 79 -21.29 17.04 7.54
C VAL A 79 -20.10 16.44 6.81
N ARG A 80 -19.70 17.02 5.68
CA ARG A 80 -18.52 16.61 4.91
C ARG A 80 -17.22 16.86 5.67
N VAL A 81 -17.07 18.01 6.33
CA VAL A 81 -15.89 18.31 7.16
C VAL A 81 -15.83 17.37 8.36
N MET A 82 -16.97 17.13 9.02
CA MET A 82 -17.08 16.17 10.11
C MET A 82 -16.89 14.72 9.67
N ALA A 83 -16.85 14.42 8.36
CA ALA A 83 -16.62 13.10 7.77
C ALA A 83 -15.17 12.58 7.91
N HIS A 84 -14.38 13.12 8.84
CA HIS A 84 -13.02 12.68 9.11
C HIS A 84 -12.95 11.15 9.23
N ARG A 85 -11.92 10.61 8.56
CA ARG A 85 -11.67 9.19 8.31
C ARG A 85 -10.83 8.62 9.47
N PRO A 86 -11.45 7.92 10.45
CA PRO A 86 -10.71 7.16 11.45
C PRO A 86 -9.83 6.01 10.90
N PRO A 87 -10.05 5.39 9.71
CA PRO A 87 -9.26 4.22 9.32
C PRO A 87 -7.76 4.49 9.17
N ASP A 88 -7.34 5.70 8.78
CA ASP A 88 -5.93 5.99 8.58
C ASP A 88 -5.15 6.05 9.91
N ALA A 89 -5.73 6.64 10.96
CA ALA A 89 -5.06 6.70 12.26
C ALA A 89 -4.94 5.30 12.88
N ALA A 90 -6.00 4.49 12.78
CA ALA A 90 -6.00 3.12 13.27
C ALA A 90 -5.01 2.23 12.51
N ARG A 91 -5.02 2.28 11.17
CA ARG A 91 -4.06 1.57 10.32
C ARG A 91 -2.62 1.91 10.73
N ARG A 92 -2.30 3.20 10.81
CA ARG A 92 -0.96 3.67 11.18
C ARG A 92 -0.52 3.15 12.55
N ARG A 93 -1.41 3.20 13.54
CA ARG A 93 -1.10 2.71 14.89
C ARG A 93 -0.88 1.20 14.91
N MET A 94 -1.69 0.44 14.15
CA MET A 94 -1.49 -1.00 13.99
C MET A 94 -0.14 -1.31 13.31
N LEU A 95 0.21 -0.61 12.23
CA LEU A 95 1.50 -0.74 11.54
C LEU A 95 2.67 -0.43 12.47
N GLU A 96 2.59 0.64 13.26
CA GLU A 96 3.63 1.02 14.23
C GLU A 96 3.86 -0.08 15.28
N VAL A 97 2.77 -0.61 15.86
CA VAL A 97 2.83 -1.68 16.86
C VAL A 97 3.38 -2.98 16.25
N LEU A 98 2.92 -3.35 15.05
CA LEU A 98 3.43 -4.53 14.33
C LEU A 98 4.89 -4.40 13.95
N ALA A 99 5.29 -3.26 13.39
CA ALA A 99 6.68 -3.01 13.01
C ALA A 99 7.59 -3.16 14.23
N ARG A 100 7.24 -2.52 15.34
CA ARG A 100 8.00 -2.64 16.59
C ARG A 100 8.06 -4.08 17.09
N PHE A 101 6.94 -4.81 17.07
CA PHE A 101 6.88 -6.21 17.48
C PHE A 101 7.78 -7.11 16.63
N LEU A 102 7.85 -6.86 15.32
CA LEU A 102 8.70 -7.59 14.38
C LEU A 102 10.16 -7.10 14.37
N GLY A 103 10.52 -6.10 15.19
CA GLY A 103 11.87 -5.52 15.22
C GLY A 103 12.19 -4.62 14.02
N PHE A 104 11.17 -4.08 13.36
CA PHE A 104 11.27 -3.14 12.25
C PHE A 104 11.08 -1.70 12.72
N THR A 105 11.55 -0.76 11.90
CA THR A 105 11.29 0.66 12.06
C THR A 105 10.22 1.10 11.07
N TYR A 106 9.13 1.67 11.58
CA TYR A 106 8.05 2.24 10.79
C TYR A 106 8.16 3.76 10.71
N ALA A 107 7.99 4.31 9.52
CA ALA A 107 7.84 5.74 9.27
C ALA A 107 6.61 5.98 8.39
N ARG A 108 5.74 6.89 8.83
CA ARG A 108 4.55 7.27 8.06
C ARG A 108 4.92 7.84 6.69
N ASP A 109 5.93 8.70 6.67
CA ASP A 109 6.39 9.36 5.46
C ASP A 109 7.39 8.46 4.70
N GLY A 110 7.07 8.19 3.44
CA GLY A 110 7.92 7.43 2.53
C GLY A 110 8.87 8.31 1.70
N ALA A 111 8.88 9.63 1.89
CA ALA A 111 9.69 10.55 1.07
C ALA A 111 11.20 10.23 1.09
N ALA A 112 11.71 9.70 2.20
CA ALA A 112 13.10 9.30 2.34
C ALA A 112 13.44 7.92 1.75
N PHE A 113 12.48 7.25 1.10
CA PHE A 113 12.71 5.97 0.41
C PHE A 113 13.59 6.18 -0.83
N PRO A 114 14.69 5.43 -0.98
CA PRO A 114 15.62 5.62 -2.09
C PRO A 114 15.04 5.03 -3.37
N LEU A 115 14.43 5.88 -4.21
CA LEU A 115 13.91 5.47 -5.52
C LEU A 115 14.96 5.37 -6.62
N ALA A 116 16.16 5.93 -6.43
CA ALA A 116 17.20 5.94 -7.46
C ALA A 116 17.60 4.53 -7.96
N PRO A 117 17.78 3.51 -7.10
CA PRO A 117 18.04 2.14 -7.56
C PRO A 117 16.94 1.57 -8.46
N PHE A 118 15.68 1.97 -8.26
CA PHE A 118 14.54 1.54 -9.06
C PHE A 118 14.53 2.13 -10.49
N ALA A 119 15.59 2.82 -10.90
CA ALA A 119 15.81 3.21 -12.30
C ALA A 119 15.84 2.00 -13.23
N ILE A 120 16.40 0.87 -12.78
CA ILE A 120 16.38 -0.37 -13.56
C ILE A 120 14.94 -0.85 -13.85
N LEU A 121 13.97 -0.55 -12.98
CA LEU A 121 12.56 -0.86 -13.19
C LEU A 121 11.78 0.27 -13.89
N GLY A 122 12.46 1.35 -14.29
CA GLY A 122 11.83 2.51 -14.92
C GLY A 122 11.02 3.38 -13.94
N LEU A 123 11.23 3.23 -12.62
CA LEU A 123 10.44 3.94 -11.61
C LEU A 123 11.12 5.20 -11.06
N ALA A 124 12.45 5.30 -11.14
CA ALA A 124 13.19 6.45 -10.60
C ALA A 124 12.80 7.80 -11.23
N GLY A 125 12.40 7.79 -12.50
CA GLY A 125 12.03 8.98 -13.28
C GLY A 125 10.61 9.51 -13.05
N CYS A 126 9.80 8.86 -12.19
CA CYS A 126 8.47 9.38 -11.85
C CYS A 126 8.63 10.74 -11.15
N ASN A 127 7.89 11.75 -11.59
CA ASN A 127 7.95 13.11 -11.01
C ASN A 127 6.83 13.39 -10.00
N ASP A 128 5.79 12.55 -9.97
CA ASP A 128 4.73 12.57 -8.95
C ASP A 128 4.89 11.32 -8.08
N LYS A 129 5.34 11.52 -6.84
CA LYS A 129 5.72 10.45 -5.90
C LYS A 129 4.95 10.62 -4.61
N GLN A 130 4.10 9.66 -4.30
CA GLN A 130 3.33 9.61 -3.06
C GLN A 130 3.63 8.29 -2.37
N LEU A 131 4.78 8.23 -1.70
CA LEU A 131 5.18 7.09 -0.89
C LEU A 131 4.80 7.32 0.58
N GLU A 132 4.28 6.28 1.21
CA GLU A 132 3.84 6.23 2.59
C GLU A 132 4.17 4.87 3.22
N ASP A 133 3.93 4.77 4.52
CA ASP A 133 4.00 3.51 5.27
C ASP A 133 5.33 2.76 5.06
N ARG A 134 6.45 3.48 5.26
CA ARG A 134 7.80 2.95 5.09
C ARG A 134 8.16 2.01 6.23
N LEU A 135 8.68 0.82 5.88
CA LEU A 135 9.20 -0.17 6.81
C LEU A 135 10.66 -0.47 6.49
N THR A 136 11.52 -0.41 7.50
CA THR A 136 12.95 -0.75 7.36
C THR A 136 13.36 -1.74 8.45
N GLY A 137 14.29 -2.62 8.15
CA GLY A 137 14.75 -3.60 9.13
C GLY A 137 15.62 -4.69 8.55
N ARG A 138 15.66 -5.83 9.22
CA ARG A 138 16.32 -7.05 8.73
C ARG A 138 15.35 -8.22 8.81
N ALA A 139 15.25 -8.99 7.73
CA ALA A 139 14.47 -10.21 7.66
C ALA A 139 15.37 -11.33 7.13
N GLU A 140 15.42 -12.47 7.83
CA GLU A 140 16.30 -13.60 7.49
C GLU A 140 17.79 -13.23 7.33
N GLY A 141 18.23 -12.17 8.02
CA GLY A 141 19.58 -11.63 7.95
C GLY A 141 19.81 -10.63 6.80
N LEU A 142 18.86 -10.45 5.89
CA LEU A 142 18.92 -9.49 4.79
C LEU A 142 18.35 -8.14 5.25
N ALA A 143 19.09 -7.05 5.02
CA ALA A 143 18.54 -5.72 5.25
C ALA A 143 17.49 -5.41 4.19
N PHE A 144 16.39 -4.77 4.59
CA PHE A 144 15.32 -4.37 3.69
C PHE A 144 14.81 -2.97 3.97
N ASP A 145 14.21 -2.40 2.94
CA ASP A 145 13.51 -1.12 2.97
C ASP A 145 12.30 -1.24 2.05
N LEU A 146 11.12 -0.95 2.57
CA LEU A 146 9.84 -1.06 1.89
C LEU A 146 9.09 0.26 2.02
N ALA A 147 8.36 0.65 0.98
CA ALA A 147 7.33 1.67 1.07
C ALA A 147 6.12 1.29 0.22
N ALA A 148 4.93 1.66 0.67
CA ALA A 148 3.72 1.62 -0.14
C ALA A 148 3.52 2.97 -0.82
N GLY A 149 2.91 3.01 -1.99
CA GLY A 149 2.62 4.31 -2.59
C GLY A 149 2.29 4.30 -4.08
N VAL A 150 2.06 5.50 -4.58
CA VAL A 150 1.78 5.77 -6.00
C VAL A 150 2.99 6.49 -6.59
N LEU A 151 3.48 5.95 -7.70
CA LEU A 151 4.47 6.58 -8.55
C LEU A 151 3.83 6.85 -9.90
N ALA A 152 3.79 8.12 -10.28
CA ALA A 152 3.23 8.55 -11.54
C ALA A 152 4.16 9.51 -12.28
N GLU A 153 4.00 9.51 -13.60
CA GLU A 153 4.78 10.34 -14.51
C GLU A 153 3.84 11.32 -15.21
N ARG A 154 4.12 12.61 -15.05
CA ARG A 154 3.53 13.68 -15.85
C ARG A 154 4.49 14.00 -16.99
N PRO A 155 4.04 13.95 -18.26
CA PRO A 155 4.87 14.32 -19.40
C PRO A 155 5.44 15.73 -19.24
N ALA A 156 6.69 15.94 -19.67
CA ALA A 156 7.29 17.27 -19.68
C ALA A 156 6.45 18.22 -20.55
N GLY A 157 6.17 19.43 -20.04
CA GLY A 157 5.37 20.43 -20.75
C GLY A 157 3.85 20.20 -20.72
N ALA A 158 3.35 19.14 -20.09
CA ALA A 158 1.92 18.94 -19.92
C ALA A 158 1.32 19.98 -18.95
N PRO A 159 0.08 20.46 -19.18
CA PRO A 159 -0.59 21.40 -18.28
C PRO A 159 -0.81 20.79 -16.89
N ALA A 160 -0.95 21.62 -15.86
CA ALA A 160 -1.19 21.16 -14.48
C ALA A 160 -2.46 20.29 -14.32
N SER A 161 -3.43 20.44 -15.23
CA SER A 161 -4.66 19.63 -15.29
C SER A 161 -4.49 18.27 -15.97
N ALA A 162 -3.34 18.00 -16.61
CA ALA A 162 -3.11 16.72 -17.27
C ALA A 162 -3.06 15.58 -16.26
N ARG A 163 -3.81 14.51 -16.55
CA ARG A 163 -3.81 13.30 -15.72
C ARG A 163 -2.42 12.65 -15.78
N PRO A 164 -1.76 12.42 -14.63
CA PRO A 164 -0.47 11.76 -14.62
C PRO A 164 -0.65 10.27 -14.98
N ARG A 165 0.34 9.71 -15.69
CA ARG A 165 0.37 8.29 -16.02
C ARG A 165 0.91 7.52 -14.82
N VAL A 166 0.05 6.77 -14.14
CA VAL A 166 0.47 5.90 -13.02
C VAL A 166 1.41 4.82 -13.57
N ARG A 167 2.63 4.80 -13.05
CA ARG A 167 3.65 3.78 -13.35
C ARG A 167 3.61 2.65 -12.33
N LEU A 168 3.31 2.98 -11.09
CA LEU A 168 3.10 2.03 -10.01
C LEU A 168 2.03 2.55 -9.06
N ASP A 169 1.07 1.71 -8.71
CA ASP A 169 0.22 1.86 -7.55
C ASP A 169 0.37 0.56 -6.76
N GLY A 170 1.13 0.59 -5.67
CA GLY A 170 1.49 -0.65 -4.97
C GLY A 170 2.62 -0.51 -3.97
N ILE A 171 3.50 -1.51 -3.91
CA ILE A 171 4.59 -1.64 -2.93
C ILE A 171 5.93 -1.65 -3.66
N VAL A 172 6.87 -0.84 -3.20
CA VAL A 172 8.29 -0.91 -3.57
C VAL A 172 9.07 -1.47 -2.40
N MET A 173 9.98 -2.39 -2.68
CA MET A 173 10.79 -3.06 -1.67
C MET A 173 12.18 -3.31 -2.22
N ARG A 174 13.20 -3.10 -1.39
CA ARG A 174 14.58 -3.48 -1.70
C ARG A 174 15.14 -4.39 -0.62
N PHE A 175 15.95 -5.34 -1.03
CA PHE A 175 16.77 -6.17 -0.16
C PHE A 175 18.24 -6.05 -0.57
N THR A 176 19.14 -6.22 0.39
CA THR A 176 20.53 -6.53 0.07
C THR A 176 20.60 -7.89 -0.63
N ASP A 177 21.25 -7.94 -1.79
CA ASP A 177 21.52 -9.18 -2.53
C ASP A 177 22.80 -9.84 -1.99
N PRO A 178 22.72 -11.07 -1.47
CA PRO A 178 23.91 -11.80 -1.03
C PRO A 178 24.82 -12.26 -2.19
N THR A 179 24.37 -12.27 -3.45
CA THR A 179 25.16 -12.75 -4.60
C THR A 179 25.25 -11.72 -5.75
N PRO A 180 26.00 -10.62 -5.55
CA PRO A 180 26.11 -9.53 -6.53
C PRO A 180 26.85 -10.02 -7.78
N SER A 181 26.16 -10.15 -8.92
CA SER A 181 26.75 -10.79 -10.10
C SER A 181 26.26 -10.30 -11.46
N ALA A 182 25.05 -9.77 -11.57
CA ALA A 182 24.55 -9.24 -12.85
C ALA A 182 23.49 -8.16 -12.67
N ARG A 183 23.51 -7.18 -13.58
CA ARG A 183 22.44 -6.18 -13.72
C ARG A 183 21.39 -6.69 -14.71
N PHE A 184 20.19 -6.98 -14.24
CA PHE A 184 19.07 -7.39 -15.10
C PHE A 184 17.73 -7.15 -14.41
N ARG A 185 16.64 -7.21 -15.17
CA ARG A 185 15.28 -7.10 -14.66
C ARG A 185 14.37 -8.18 -15.22
N LEU A 186 13.41 -8.56 -14.41
CA LEU A 186 12.28 -9.42 -14.73
C LEU A 186 11.04 -8.54 -14.69
N LEU A 187 10.39 -8.38 -15.83
CA LEU A 187 9.15 -7.64 -15.94
C LEU A 187 7.99 -8.63 -16.11
N PRO A 188 6.76 -8.29 -15.66
CA PRO A 188 5.59 -9.10 -15.96
C PRO A 188 5.51 -9.38 -17.46
N HIS A 189 5.21 -10.62 -17.84
CA HIS A 189 5.07 -10.99 -19.23
C HIS A 189 3.94 -10.18 -19.88
N ILE A 190 4.25 -9.54 -21.02
CA ILE A 190 3.28 -8.86 -21.87
C ILE A 190 3.46 -9.44 -23.26
N ALA A 191 2.40 -10.04 -23.81
CA ALA A 191 2.41 -10.77 -25.08
C ALA A 191 2.96 -9.98 -26.28
N SER A 192 3.14 -8.66 -26.16
CA SER A 192 3.66 -7.78 -27.22
C SER A 192 5.18 -7.52 -27.16
N ARG A 193 5.93 -8.08 -26.19
CA ARG A 193 7.40 -7.95 -26.15
C ARG A 193 8.10 -9.20 -26.69
N THR A 194 8.86 -9.03 -27.75
CA THR A 194 9.91 -9.97 -28.17
C THR A 194 11.05 -9.91 -27.16
N ALA A 195 11.02 -10.74 -26.14
CA ALA A 195 12.14 -10.91 -25.22
C ALA A 195 12.79 -12.28 -25.41
N ALA A 196 14.08 -12.34 -25.07
CA ALA A 196 14.82 -13.59 -25.05
C ALA A 196 14.28 -14.48 -23.93
N GLY A 197 13.88 -15.70 -24.29
CA GLY A 197 13.45 -16.70 -23.33
C GLY A 197 14.57 -17.06 -22.35
N THR A 198 14.20 -17.42 -21.14
CA THR A 198 15.14 -17.96 -20.15
C THR A 198 15.40 -19.45 -20.34
N GLY A 199 14.72 -20.09 -21.30
CA GLY A 199 14.78 -21.53 -21.57
C GLY A 199 13.91 -22.36 -20.64
N ASP A 200 12.99 -21.71 -19.91
CA ASP A 200 12.02 -22.33 -19.01
C ASP A 200 10.63 -21.76 -19.34
N ASP A 201 9.81 -22.57 -20.01
CA ASP A 201 8.49 -22.15 -20.51
C ASP A 201 7.58 -21.65 -19.37
N THR A 202 7.66 -22.26 -18.19
CA THR A 202 6.84 -21.83 -17.05
C THR A 202 7.28 -20.45 -16.58
N PHE A 203 8.59 -20.24 -16.47
CA PHE A 203 9.13 -18.94 -16.08
C PHE A 203 8.82 -17.85 -17.11
N ASP A 204 8.96 -18.17 -18.40
CA ASP A 204 8.79 -17.24 -19.51
C ASP A 204 7.32 -16.83 -19.73
N THR A 205 6.36 -17.61 -19.22
CA THR A 205 4.94 -17.21 -19.19
C THR A 205 4.63 -16.13 -18.15
N VAL A 206 5.43 -16.04 -17.08
CA VAL A 206 5.22 -15.08 -15.99
C VAL A 206 6.10 -13.84 -16.17
N PHE A 207 7.33 -14.04 -16.64
CA PHE A 207 8.33 -13.00 -16.73
C PHE A 207 8.91 -12.81 -18.13
N THR A 208 9.33 -11.57 -18.38
CA THR A 208 10.14 -11.14 -19.51
C THR A 208 11.51 -10.73 -18.95
N LEU A 209 12.58 -11.43 -19.36
CA LEU A 209 13.96 -11.11 -18.96
C LEU A 209 14.52 -9.99 -19.85
N GLU A 210 14.99 -8.92 -19.23
CA GLU A 210 15.75 -7.86 -19.89
C GLU A 210 17.08 -7.65 -19.16
N ALA A 211 18.20 -7.78 -19.88
CA ALA A 211 19.54 -7.75 -19.31
C ALA A 211 20.53 -7.12 -20.29
N ASP A 212 21.54 -6.43 -19.75
CA ASP A 212 22.66 -5.92 -20.55
C ASP A 212 23.56 -7.08 -21.05
N ASN A 213 23.67 -8.14 -20.24
CA ASN A 213 24.38 -9.37 -20.58
C ASN A 213 23.50 -10.60 -20.28
N LEU A 214 22.83 -11.10 -21.33
CA LEU A 214 21.87 -12.19 -21.22
C LEU A 214 22.49 -13.47 -20.65
N ALA A 215 23.70 -13.84 -21.07
CA ALA A 215 24.37 -15.05 -20.61
C ALA A 215 24.66 -15.02 -19.10
N THR A 216 25.04 -13.85 -18.56
CA THR A 216 25.30 -13.69 -17.13
C THR A 216 24.00 -13.68 -16.33
N ALA A 217 22.95 -13.02 -16.84
CA ALA A 217 21.63 -13.05 -16.22
C ALA A 217 21.03 -14.47 -16.20
N GLN A 218 21.15 -15.23 -17.29
CA GLN A 218 20.68 -16.62 -17.36
C GLN A 218 21.43 -17.54 -16.41
N ARG A 219 22.75 -17.35 -16.22
CA ARG A 219 23.51 -18.10 -15.20
C ARG A 219 23.04 -17.78 -13.78
N ARG A 220 22.71 -16.51 -13.50
CA ARG A 220 22.16 -16.10 -12.20
C ARG A 220 20.75 -16.62 -11.96
N LEU A 221 19.97 -16.82 -13.02
CA LEU A 221 18.64 -17.43 -13.01
C LEU A 221 18.73 -18.96 -13.08
N ASP A 222 19.47 -19.55 -12.14
CA ASP A 222 19.45 -21.01 -11.94
C ASP A 222 18.04 -21.51 -11.57
N PRO A 223 17.77 -22.83 -11.61
CA PRO A 223 16.45 -23.39 -11.28
C PRO A 223 15.94 -23.08 -9.86
N ALA A 224 16.80 -22.86 -8.86
CA ALA A 224 16.39 -22.45 -7.53
C ALA A 224 15.97 -20.96 -7.51
N THR A 225 16.75 -20.11 -8.18
CA THR A 225 16.44 -18.69 -8.34
C THR A 225 15.13 -18.49 -9.11
N ARG A 226 14.92 -19.19 -10.24
CA ARG A 226 13.66 -19.12 -11.00
C ARG A 226 12.45 -19.50 -10.14
N ARG A 227 12.52 -20.61 -9.39
CA ARG A 227 11.45 -21.03 -8.47
C ARG A 227 11.18 -20.00 -7.38
N ALA A 228 12.22 -19.38 -6.83
CA ALA A 228 12.07 -18.32 -5.84
C ALA A 228 11.33 -17.11 -6.43
N MET A 229 11.69 -16.66 -7.64
CA MET A 229 11.02 -15.53 -8.29
C MET A 229 9.55 -15.83 -8.63
N LEU A 230 9.25 -17.04 -9.10
CA LEU A 230 7.88 -17.48 -9.36
C LEU A 230 7.05 -17.52 -8.07
N ARG A 231 7.63 -17.99 -6.97
CA ARG A 231 6.96 -17.94 -5.65
C ARG A 231 6.71 -16.51 -5.21
N ILE A 232 7.71 -15.61 -5.33
CA ILE A 232 7.57 -14.18 -5.01
C ILE A 232 6.42 -13.55 -5.82
N ALA A 233 6.29 -13.89 -7.10
CA ALA A 233 5.20 -13.41 -7.95
C ALA A 233 3.81 -13.85 -7.46
N GLY A 234 3.73 -15.01 -6.79
CA GLY A 234 2.48 -15.54 -6.24
C GLY A 234 2.15 -15.11 -4.80
N LEU A 235 3.02 -14.35 -4.12
CA LEU A 235 2.81 -14.00 -2.69
C LEU A 235 1.68 -12.99 -2.47
N ILE A 236 1.48 -12.08 -3.42
CA ILE A 236 0.44 -11.05 -3.32
C ILE A 236 -0.62 -11.34 -4.37
N GLU A 237 -1.75 -11.86 -3.92
CA GLU A 237 -2.87 -12.22 -4.80
C GLU A 237 -3.33 -11.03 -5.65
N GLY A 238 -3.43 -11.25 -6.96
CA GLY A 238 -3.86 -10.23 -7.92
C GLY A 238 -2.83 -9.13 -8.18
N ALA A 239 -1.63 -9.20 -7.60
CA ALA A 239 -0.54 -8.28 -7.91
C ALA A 239 0.29 -8.77 -9.10
N THR A 240 0.92 -7.83 -9.79
CA THR A 240 2.03 -8.13 -10.70
C THR A 240 3.33 -7.64 -10.09
N VAL A 241 4.42 -8.39 -10.28
CA VAL A 241 5.73 -8.04 -9.72
C VAL A 241 6.73 -7.75 -10.82
N SER A 242 7.47 -6.66 -10.67
CA SER A 242 8.72 -6.41 -11.40
C SER A 242 9.89 -6.59 -10.45
N ILE A 243 10.93 -7.29 -10.91
CA ILE A 243 12.11 -7.63 -10.10
C ILE A 243 13.35 -7.07 -10.80
N GLY A 244 14.24 -6.43 -10.06
CA GLY A 244 15.50 -5.90 -10.57
C GLY A 244 16.65 -6.39 -9.72
N PHE A 245 17.74 -6.79 -10.36
CA PHE A 245 19.01 -7.09 -9.70
C PHE A 245 19.97 -5.99 -10.13
N ASP A 246 20.48 -5.19 -9.19
CA ASP A 246 21.40 -4.10 -9.48
C ASP A 246 22.29 -3.81 -8.27
N ARG A 247 23.62 -3.69 -8.50
CA ARG A 247 24.61 -3.25 -7.48
C ARG A 247 24.51 -3.93 -6.11
N GLY A 248 24.23 -5.23 -6.07
CA GLY A 248 24.09 -5.96 -4.81
C GLY A 248 22.79 -5.67 -4.07
N GLU A 249 21.75 -5.25 -4.79
CA GLU A 249 20.39 -5.13 -4.30
C GLU A 249 19.43 -5.94 -5.18
N VAL A 250 18.42 -6.53 -4.53
CA VAL A 250 17.22 -7.05 -5.19
C VAL A 250 16.09 -6.06 -4.97
N LEU A 251 15.56 -5.53 -6.07
CA LEU A 251 14.51 -4.53 -6.11
C LEU A 251 13.21 -5.18 -6.54
N LEU A 252 12.13 -4.91 -5.83
CA LEU A 252 10.81 -5.49 -6.07
C LEU A 252 9.79 -4.37 -6.15
N ALA A 253 8.97 -4.39 -7.19
CA ALA A 253 7.84 -3.49 -7.35
C ALA A 253 6.57 -4.31 -7.61
N PHE A 254 5.70 -4.37 -6.62
CA PHE A 254 4.40 -5.03 -6.72
C PHE A 254 3.35 -3.99 -7.08
N ALA A 255 2.71 -4.11 -8.24
CA ALA A 255 1.54 -3.31 -8.58
C ALA A 255 0.29 -3.97 -7.99
N THR A 256 -0.31 -3.33 -6.99
CA THR A 256 -1.51 -3.80 -6.28
C THR A 256 -2.31 -2.63 -5.74
N HIS A 257 -3.63 -2.70 -5.88
CA HIS A 257 -4.54 -1.69 -5.31
C HIS A 257 -4.81 -1.88 -3.81
N ARG A 258 -4.38 -3.01 -3.22
CA ARG A 258 -4.59 -3.34 -1.79
C ARG A 258 -3.28 -3.29 -1.02
N ARG A 259 -2.85 -2.08 -0.63
CA ARG A 259 -1.60 -1.84 0.11
C ARG A 259 -1.88 -1.73 1.60
N PHE A 260 -1.33 -2.64 2.41
CA PHE A 260 -1.50 -2.63 3.88
C PHE A 260 -2.96 -2.37 4.32
N ASP A 261 -3.90 -2.93 3.56
CA ASP A 261 -5.31 -2.61 3.75
C ASP A 261 -5.82 -3.38 4.97
N ILE A 262 -6.39 -2.64 5.92
CA ILE A 262 -7.08 -3.21 7.08
C ILE A 262 -8.50 -3.67 6.72
N GLY A 263 -8.94 -3.49 5.47
CA GLY A 263 -10.26 -3.81 4.95
C GLY A 263 -11.26 -2.65 5.06
N PRO A 264 -12.48 -2.81 4.51
CA PRO A 264 -13.50 -1.76 4.49
C PRO A 264 -13.86 -1.28 5.92
N PRO A 265 -14.38 -0.06 6.11
CA PRO A 265 -14.67 0.51 7.43
C PRO A 265 -15.84 -0.14 8.21
N ARG A 266 -16.48 -1.16 7.64
CA ARG A 266 -17.49 -2.01 8.29
C ARG A 266 -17.03 -3.44 8.01
N PRO A 267 -16.54 -4.25 8.97
CA PRO A 267 -16.83 -4.35 10.43
C PRO A 267 -16.08 -3.37 11.40
N PRO A 268 -16.23 -3.46 12.75
CA PRO A 268 -15.50 -2.61 13.72
C PRO A 268 -13.96 -2.69 13.61
N LEU A 269 -13.27 -1.65 14.07
CA LEU A 269 -11.80 -1.62 14.14
C LEU A 269 -11.27 -2.56 15.23
N THR A 270 -12.09 -2.87 16.25
CA THR A 270 -11.76 -3.79 17.35
C THR A 270 -11.70 -5.28 16.97
N GLN A 271 -11.91 -5.63 15.70
CA GLN A 271 -11.76 -7.01 15.28
C GLN A 271 -10.30 -7.38 15.11
N PHE A 272 -9.84 -8.33 15.93
CA PHE A 272 -8.48 -8.89 15.89
C PHE A 272 -8.07 -9.35 14.47
N GLN A 273 -9.02 -9.90 13.69
CA GLN A 273 -8.79 -10.37 12.32
C GLN A 273 -8.20 -9.29 11.39
N ARG A 274 -8.49 -7.99 11.61
CA ARG A 274 -7.88 -6.90 10.84
C ARG A 274 -6.40 -6.75 11.14
N PHE A 275 -6.06 -6.84 12.42
CA PHE A 275 -4.69 -6.78 12.89
C PHE A 275 -3.90 -8.01 12.43
N GLU A 276 -4.50 -9.19 12.49
CA GLU A 276 -3.95 -10.44 11.96
C GLU A 276 -3.73 -10.37 10.44
N SER A 277 -4.71 -9.87 9.67
CA SER A 277 -4.56 -9.69 8.22
C SER A 277 -3.40 -8.74 7.88
N LEU A 278 -3.26 -7.64 8.62
CA LEU A 278 -2.16 -6.70 8.44
C LEU A 278 -0.81 -7.33 8.83
N ALA A 279 -0.77 -8.10 9.92
CA ALA A 279 0.42 -8.85 10.31
C ALA A 279 0.83 -9.83 9.21
N ASN A 280 -0.11 -10.60 8.67
CA ASN A 280 0.13 -11.54 7.57
C ASN A 280 0.71 -10.80 6.34
N GLN A 281 0.16 -9.63 5.98
CA GLN A 281 0.71 -8.81 4.89
C GLN A 281 2.17 -8.37 5.15
N ILE A 282 2.52 -8.01 6.38
CA ILE A 282 3.91 -7.64 6.72
C ILE A 282 4.83 -8.87 6.74
N THR A 283 4.32 -10.05 7.14
CA THR A 283 5.14 -11.26 7.19
C THR A 283 5.64 -11.73 5.82
N ILE A 284 5.02 -11.26 4.73
CA ILE A 284 5.51 -11.45 3.36
C ILE A 284 6.98 -11.02 3.21
N VAL A 285 7.42 -10.00 3.96
CA VAL A 285 8.84 -9.57 3.97
C VAL A 285 9.78 -10.71 4.39
N PHE A 286 9.41 -11.51 5.40
CA PHE A 286 10.21 -12.66 5.84
C PHE A 286 10.20 -13.78 4.81
N GLU A 287 9.05 -14.06 4.19
CA GLU A 287 8.97 -15.08 3.15
C GLU A 287 9.82 -14.71 1.93
N ILE A 288 9.74 -13.46 1.46
CA ILE A 288 10.59 -12.97 0.37
C ILE A 288 12.07 -13.10 0.75
N ALA A 289 12.47 -12.64 1.95
CA ALA A 289 13.86 -12.72 2.39
C ALA A 289 14.37 -14.17 2.44
N SER A 290 13.54 -15.10 2.93
CA SER A 290 13.84 -16.53 2.95
C SER A 290 14.03 -17.12 1.55
N LEU A 291 13.15 -16.76 0.61
CA LEU A 291 13.24 -17.17 -0.79
C LEU A 291 14.51 -16.65 -1.46
N LEU A 292 14.86 -15.36 -1.25
CA LEU A 292 16.09 -14.77 -1.77
C LEU A 292 17.34 -15.45 -1.22
N ARG A 293 17.36 -15.74 0.09
CA ARG A 293 18.48 -16.45 0.72
C ARG A 293 18.62 -17.88 0.22
N THR A 294 17.49 -18.56 -0.01
CA THR A 294 17.48 -19.92 -0.56
C THR A 294 18.01 -19.94 -1.99
N ALA A 295 17.56 -19.01 -2.82
CA ALA A 295 18.08 -18.82 -4.17
C ALA A 295 19.59 -18.56 -4.18
N ALA A 296 20.09 -17.73 -3.25
CA ALA A 296 21.51 -17.40 -3.16
C ALA A 296 22.42 -18.56 -2.75
N ARG A 297 21.89 -19.61 -2.10
CA ARG A 297 22.66 -20.82 -1.75
C ARG A 297 22.72 -21.84 -2.90
N GLY A 298 21.82 -21.74 -3.86
CA GLY A 298 21.74 -22.63 -5.03
C GLY A 298 22.54 -22.12 -6.23
N ALA A 299 22.98 -20.86 -6.20
CA ALA A 299 23.84 -20.22 -7.19
C ALA A 299 25.33 -20.40 -6.83
#